data_AF-A0A7J6DPH4-F1
#
_entry.id   AF-A0A7J6DPH4-F1
#
_cell.length_a   1.000
_cell.length_b   1.000
_cell.length_c   1.000
_cell.angle_alpha   90.00
_cell.angle_beta   90.00
_cell.angle_gamma   90.00
#
_symmetry.space_group_name_H-M   'P 1'
#
loop_
_entity.id
_entity.type
_entity.pdbx_description
1 polymer ?
#
loop_
_entity_poly.entity_id
_entity_poly.type
_entity_poly.pdbx_seq_one_letter_code
_entity_poly.pdbx_strand_id
1 'polypeptide(L)'
;MVVDEGKDPEPEEAQQSRLILNNFLSPNQCNELEFIHKSCSTVGYRPNVFSTTLSHLIATNSPHFLTPFIPIRVGAEEQALGGIAVCYLNNYGDDFSGGLFHFQDGEPQTIVPLRGDVVIYRADNRNIHSVDEIIDGERLTLALWFSRESSHDEDAKLISLFSERTLHSNKWLPLPASSDMYWFSLDQSSEDHLGFDICWARLHVIGFDILYAEDKSCCSDISELLMEPVQLARGNELFDKEFINILHALQVVQYYCWKASEVEATKVEVETSKVLLLSEFQQHRISSLKTLFLKDNHLAETVFRRATPTCSESMQQSFDWTKFAATIAMWEGYARDCYEGILRSLPYWKVQESIFKVSFDEM
;
A
#
# COMPACT_ATOMS: atom_id res chain seq x y z
N MET A 1 56.65 -34.09 -0.84
CA MET A 1 55.20 -33.80 -0.74
C MET A 1 54.92 -32.72 -1.75
N VAL A 2 54.26 -33.12 -2.83
CA VAL A 2 53.94 -32.27 -3.98
C VAL A 2 52.78 -31.36 -3.58
N VAL A 3 52.91 -30.10 -3.95
CA VAL A 3 51.92 -29.03 -3.81
C VAL A 3 50.82 -29.32 -4.83
N ASP A 4 49.58 -29.49 -4.37
CA ASP A 4 48.42 -29.62 -5.26
C ASP A 4 47.92 -28.21 -5.57
N GLU A 5 48.44 -27.66 -6.66
CA GLU A 5 47.93 -26.45 -7.31
C GLU A 5 46.73 -26.81 -8.18
N GLY A 6 45.67 -26.01 -8.09
CA GLY A 6 44.73 -25.83 -9.19
C GLY A 6 43.70 -26.92 -9.38
N LYS A 7 42.58 -26.78 -8.68
CA LYS A 7 41.30 -26.98 -9.32
C LYS A 7 40.52 -25.68 -9.22
N ASP A 8 40.69 -24.83 -10.23
CA ASP A 8 39.71 -23.79 -10.52
C ASP A 8 38.34 -24.47 -10.59
N PRO A 9 37.31 -23.95 -9.90
CA PRO A 9 35.96 -24.48 -10.03
C PRO A 9 35.53 -24.34 -11.50
N GLU A 10 34.93 -25.40 -12.03
CA GLU A 10 34.46 -25.48 -13.42
C GLU A 10 33.55 -24.29 -13.77
N PRO A 11 33.63 -23.75 -15.00
CA PRO A 11 32.93 -22.51 -15.40
C PRO A 11 31.42 -22.68 -15.65
N GLU A 12 30.77 -23.71 -15.11
CA GLU A 12 29.33 -23.97 -15.30
C GLU A 12 28.45 -23.63 -14.08
N GLU A 13 29.01 -23.22 -12.94
CA GLU A 13 28.23 -22.66 -11.80
C GLU A 13 28.11 -21.12 -11.82
N ALA A 14 28.68 -20.46 -12.83
CA ALA A 14 28.68 -19.00 -12.96
C ALA A 14 27.35 -18.42 -13.53
N GLN A 15 26.32 -19.24 -13.73
CA GLN A 15 25.17 -18.89 -14.56
C GLN A 15 23.84 -18.99 -13.81
N GLN A 16 23.66 -18.13 -12.81
CA GLN A 16 22.40 -17.41 -12.47
C GLN A 16 22.62 -16.62 -11.16
N SER A 17 23.22 -15.43 -11.24
CA SER A 17 23.31 -14.56 -10.06
C SER A 17 21.97 -13.91 -9.70
N ARG A 18 21.04 -13.86 -10.66
CA ARG A 18 19.74 -13.17 -10.61
C ARG A 18 18.74 -13.91 -11.49
N LEU A 19 17.49 -13.92 -11.05
CA LEU A 19 16.36 -14.46 -11.79
C LEU A 19 15.38 -13.32 -12.04
N ILE A 20 14.99 -13.15 -13.30
CA ILE A 20 13.96 -12.18 -13.70
C ILE A 20 12.80 -12.98 -14.26
N LEU A 21 11.64 -12.86 -13.64
CA LEU A 21 10.42 -13.52 -14.09
C LEU A 21 9.44 -12.46 -14.54
N ASN A 22 9.07 -12.53 -15.82
CA ASN A 22 8.11 -11.60 -16.38
C ASN A 22 6.69 -12.06 -16.07
N ASN A 23 5.80 -11.12 -15.75
CA ASN A 23 4.40 -11.40 -15.41
C ASN A 23 4.24 -12.42 -14.26
N PHE A 24 5.15 -12.40 -13.29
CA PHE A 24 5.04 -13.21 -12.08
C PHE A 24 3.78 -12.87 -11.29
N LEU A 25 3.44 -11.59 -11.19
CA LEU A 25 2.15 -11.13 -10.68
C LEU A 25 1.20 -10.87 -11.84
N SER A 26 -0.03 -11.34 -11.69
CA SER A 26 -1.12 -10.98 -12.60
C SER A 26 -1.49 -9.49 -12.45
N PRO A 27 -2.08 -8.86 -13.48
CA PRO A 27 -2.57 -7.48 -13.38
C PRO A 27 -3.53 -7.26 -12.20
N ASN A 28 -4.37 -8.26 -11.88
CA ASN A 28 -5.29 -8.18 -10.74
C ASN A 28 -4.54 -8.16 -9.40
N GLN A 29 -3.52 -9.00 -9.23
CA GLN A 29 -2.67 -8.97 -8.03
C GLN A 29 -1.92 -7.66 -7.91
N CYS A 30 -1.37 -7.12 -8.99
CA CYS A 30 -0.72 -5.81 -8.96
C CYS A 30 -1.69 -4.71 -8.53
N ASN A 31 -2.90 -4.68 -9.09
CA ASN A 31 -3.93 -3.70 -8.70
C ASN A 31 -4.33 -3.82 -7.22
N GLU A 32 -4.51 -5.05 -6.73
CA GLU A 32 -4.87 -5.31 -5.34
C GLU A 32 -3.76 -4.85 -4.37
N LEU A 33 -2.51 -5.15 -4.67
CA LEU A 33 -1.36 -4.71 -3.86
C LEU A 33 -1.14 -3.20 -3.92
N GLU A 34 -1.33 -2.58 -5.10
CA GLU A 34 -1.31 -1.12 -5.25
C GLU A 34 -2.39 -0.46 -4.39
N PHE A 35 -3.62 -1.00 -4.43
CA PHE A 35 -4.71 -0.56 -3.56
C PHE A 35 -4.32 -0.64 -2.08
N ILE A 36 -3.84 -1.80 -1.61
CA ILE A 36 -3.48 -2.00 -0.20
C ILE A 36 -2.39 -1.00 0.22
N HIS A 37 -1.35 -0.84 -0.60
CA HIS A 37 -0.26 0.09 -0.31
C HIS A 37 -0.76 1.54 -0.24
N LYS A 38 -1.46 2.01 -1.28
CA LYS A 38 -1.98 3.39 -1.32
C LYS A 38 -2.99 3.68 -0.21
N SER A 39 -3.61 2.65 0.35
CA SER A 39 -4.55 2.79 1.46
C SER A 39 -3.91 2.76 2.84
N CYS A 40 -2.72 2.19 2.98
CA CYS A 40 -2.12 1.87 4.29
C CYS A 40 -0.65 2.29 4.40
N SER A 41 -0.12 3.06 3.46
CA SER A 41 1.27 3.48 3.47
C SER A 41 1.55 4.53 4.55
N THR A 42 2.70 4.42 5.17
CA THR A 42 3.29 5.42 6.08
C THR A 42 4.63 5.88 5.55
N VAL A 43 5.19 6.94 6.12
CA VAL A 43 6.58 7.35 5.87
C VAL A 43 7.50 6.21 6.31
N GLY A 44 8.34 5.77 5.39
CA GLY A 44 9.35 4.74 5.60
C GLY A 44 10.57 5.29 6.35
N TYR A 45 11.41 4.37 6.83
CA TYR A 45 12.65 4.73 7.54
C TYR A 45 13.66 5.48 6.66
N ARG A 46 13.61 5.28 5.34
CA ARG A 46 14.47 6.01 4.40
C ARG A 46 13.74 7.27 3.91
N PRO A 47 14.45 8.40 3.72
CA PRO A 47 13.88 9.59 3.10
C PRO A 47 13.21 9.24 1.77
N ASN A 48 12.10 9.92 1.45
CA ASN A 48 11.37 9.76 0.18
C ASN A 48 10.80 8.36 -0.08
N VAL A 49 10.68 7.51 0.95
CA VAL A 49 10.09 6.17 0.84
C VAL A 49 8.79 6.13 1.62
N PHE A 50 7.74 5.59 1.00
CA PHE A 50 6.55 5.14 1.71
C PHE A 50 6.59 3.63 1.92
N SER A 51 6.06 3.16 3.04
CA SER A 51 6.11 1.75 3.42
C SER A 51 4.79 1.26 3.99
N THR A 52 4.41 0.05 3.62
CA THR A 52 3.33 -0.72 4.23
C THR A 52 3.91 -2.06 4.65
N THR A 53 4.26 -2.20 5.92
CA THR A 53 4.78 -3.47 6.47
C THR A 53 3.64 -4.35 6.96
N LEU A 54 3.86 -5.67 7.00
CA LEU A 54 2.87 -6.61 7.54
C LEU A 54 2.52 -6.29 9.00
N SER A 55 3.54 -5.93 9.81
CA SER A 55 3.34 -5.49 11.19
C SER A 55 2.52 -4.21 11.28
N HIS A 56 2.71 -3.26 10.34
CA HIS A 56 1.92 -2.03 10.29
C HIS A 56 0.43 -2.34 10.02
N LEU A 57 0.13 -3.25 9.08
CA LEU A 57 -1.25 -3.67 8.79
C LEU A 57 -1.94 -4.25 10.03
N ILE A 58 -1.23 -5.08 10.82
CA ILE A 58 -1.77 -5.61 12.08
C ILE A 58 -1.92 -4.49 13.13
N ALA A 59 -0.94 -3.58 13.21
CA ALA A 59 -0.96 -2.46 14.14
C ALA A 59 -2.11 -1.48 13.86
N THR A 60 -2.48 -1.25 12.60
CA THR A 60 -3.60 -0.37 12.21
C THR A 60 -4.93 -1.11 12.08
N ASN A 61 -5.03 -2.30 12.68
CA ASN A 61 -6.24 -3.11 12.67
C ASN A 61 -6.77 -3.43 11.24
N SER A 62 -5.85 -3.53 10.28
CA SER A 62 -6.09 -3.94 8.90
C SER A 62 -5.42 -5.31 8.55
N PRO A 63 -5.45 -6.32 9.43
CA PRO A 63 -4.76 -7.59 9.19
C PRO A 63 -5.37 -8.37 8.02
N HIS A 64 -6.63 -8.11 7.65
CA HIS A 64 -7.29 -8.73 6.50
C HIS A 64 -6.51 -8.54 5.19
N PHE A 65 -5.76 -7.44 5.06
CA PHE A 65 -4.90 -7.23 3.90
C PHE A 65 -3.64 -8.11 3.89
N LEU A 66 -3.37 -8.95 4.88
CA LEU A 66 -2.28 -9.93 4.82
C LEU A 66 -2.57 -11.04 3.78
N THR A 67 -3.85 -11.40 3.61
CA THR A 67 -4.28 -12.55 2.80
C THR A 67 -3.74 -12.53 1.37
N PRO A 68 -3.80 -11.40 0.62
CA PRO A 68 -3.29 -11.34 -0.75
C PRO A 68 -1.76 -11.54 -0.88
N PHE A 69 -0.98 -11.28 0.17
CA PHE A 69 0.48 -11.44 0.15
C PHE A 69 0.92 -12.90 0.27
N ILE A 70 0.12 -13.75 0.94
CA ILE A 70 0.48 -15.13 1.25
C ILE A 70 0.81 -15.96 -0.01
N PRO A 71 -0.07 -16.07 -1.03
CA PRO A 71 0.24 -16.85 -2.22
C PRO A 71 1.43 -16.30 -3.02
N ILE A 72 1.65 -14.98 -2.97
CA ILE A 72 2.76 -14.32 -3.67
C ILE A 72 4.09 -14.66 -3.00
N ARG A 73 4.13 -14.61 -1.66
CA ARG A 73 5.29 -15.02 -0.88
C ARG A 73 5.65 -16.48 -1.14
N VAL A 74 4.68 -17.39 -1.05
CA VAL A 74 4.89 -18.82 -1.33
C VAL A 74 5.43 -19.01 -2.75
N GLY A 75 4.81 -18.36 -3.73
CA GLY A 75 5.24 -18.44 -5.12
C GLY A 75 6.66 -17.92 -5.34
N ALA A 76 7.11 -16.89 -4.61
CA ALA A 76 8.46 -16.34 -4.71
C ALA A 76 9.50 -17.24 -4.03
N GLU A 77 9.17 -17.81 -2.87
CA GLU A 77 10.00 -18.78 -2.14
C GLU A 77 10.24 -20.07 -2.96
N GLU A 78 9.27 -20.48 -3.78
CA GLU A 78 9.42 -21.64 -4.68
C GLU A 78 10.45 -21.40 -5.80
N GLN A 79 10.73 -20.14 -6.17
CA GLN A 79 11.66 -19.81 -7.27
C GLN A 79 13.12 -19.83 -6.84
N ALA A 80 13.42 -19.61 -5.56
CA ALA A 80 14.80 -19.49 -5.08
C ALA A 80 14.97 -19.96 -3.64
N LEU A 81 16.11 -20.62 -3.36
CA LEU A 81 16.43 -21.17 -2.04
C LEU A 81 16.98 -20.11 -1.06
N GLY A 82 16.31 -18.97 -0.95
CA GLY A 82 16.72 -17.81 -0.16
C GLY A 82 17.14 -16.62 -1.02
N GLY A 83 16.81 -15.41 -0.57
CA GLY A 83 17.15 -14.18 -1.27
C GLY A 83 16.17 -13.04 -1.03
N ILE A 84 16.26 -12.06 -1.93
CA ILE A 84 15.39 -10.89 -2.00
C ILE A 84 14.60 -11.01 -3.31
N ALA A 85 13.28 -10.85 -3.24
CA ALA A 85 12.44 -10.67 -4.42
C ALA A 85 11.86 -9.25 -4.42
N VAL A 86 12.00 -8.55 -5.55
CA VAL A 86 11.43 -7.22 -5.77
C VAL A 86 10.40 -7.35 -6.89
N CYS A 87 9.11 -7.34 -6.53
CA CYS A 87 8.02 -7.40 -7.49
C CYS A 87 7.57 -5.97 -7.82
N TYR A 88 7.47 -5.64 -9.11
CA TYR A 88 7.04 -4.31 -9.56
C TYR A 88 5.52 -4.27 -9.72
N LEU A 89 4.88 -3.25 -9.13
CA LEU A 89 3.42 -3.12 -9.13
C LEU A 89 2.91 -2.14 -10.18
N ASN A 90 3.79 -1.28 -10.70
CA ASN A 90 3.48 -0.26 -11.69
C ASN A 90 4.67 0.00 -12.64
N ASN A 91 4.45 0.81 -13.68
CA ASN A 91 5.36 0.92 -14.83
C ASN A 91 6.24 2.17 -14.78
N TYR A 92 7.52 2.00 -15.10
CA TYR A 92 8.40 3.11 -15.45
C TYR A 92 7.92 3.80 -16.74
N GLY A 93 7.89 5.13 -16.74
CA GLY A 93 7.47 5.97 -17.87
C GLY A 93 5.97 6.25 -17.94
N ASP A 94 5.13 5.33 -17.45
CA ASP A 94 3.67 5.53 -17.40
C ASP A 94 3.23 6.10 -16.05
N ASP A 95 3.68 5.47 -14.95
CA ASP A 95 3.22 5.78 -13.59
C ASP A 95 4.23 6.66 -12.84
N PHE A 96 5.52 6.51 -13.12
CA PHE A 96 6.61 7.28 -12.51
C PHE A 96 7.81 7.45 -13.44
N SER A 97 8.71 8.39 -13.12
CA SER A 97 10.00 8.59 -13.79
C SER A 97 11.17 8.63 -12.81
N GLY A 98 12.39 8.39 -13.28
CA GLY A 98 13.53 8.07 -12.41
C GLY A 98 13.40 6.66 -11.82
N GLY A 99 14.01 6.39 -10.65
CA GLY A 99 13.75 5.14 -9.92
C GLY A 99 14.17 3.83 -10.60
N LEU A 100 15.09 3.90 -11.57
CA LEU A 100 15.64 2.70 -12.22
C LEU A 100 16.46 1.88 -11.22
N PHE A 101 16.44 0.56 -11.37
CA PHE A 101 17.11 -0.35 -10.45
C PHE A 101 18.42 -0.85 -11.05
N HIS A 102 19.54 -0.48 -10.44
CA HIS A 102 20.88 -0.75 -10.95
C HIS A 102 21.61 -1.74 -10.07
N PHE A 103 22.29 -2.68 -10.70
CA PHE A 103 23.32 -3.49 -10.08
C PHE A 103 24.70 -2.95 -10.48
N GLN A 104 25.67 -3.06 -9.58
CA GLN A 104 27.03 -2.61 -9.85
C GLN A 104 27.68 -3.45 -10.96
N ASP A 105 27.50 -4.77 -10.90
CA ASP A 105 28.16 -5.74 -11.77
C ASP A 105 27.15 -6.76 -12.33
N GLY A 106 27.49 -7.46 -13.41
CA GLY A 106 26.67 -8.55 -14.00
C GLY A 106 25.50 -8.09 -14.88
N GLU A 107 24.93 -9.03 -15.63
CA GLU A 107 23.85 -8.77 -16.59
C GLU A 107 22.48 -9.31 -16.12
N PRO A 108 21.39 -8.54 -16.31
CA PRO A 108 21.40 -7.14 -16.74
C PRO A 108 21.90 -6.22 -15.62
N GLN A 109 22.64 -5.18 -16.02
CA GLN A 109 23.11 -4.15 -15.08
C GLN A 109 21.97 -3.24 -14.60
N THR A 110 21.01 -2.96 -15.47
CA THR A 110 19.85 -2.11 -15.16
C THR A 110 18.57 -2.87 -15.40
N ILE A 111 17.68 -2.84 -14.42
CA ILE A 111 16.31 -3.31 -14.53
C ILE A 111 15.41 -2.11 -14.72
N VAL A 112 14.64 -2.13 -15.80
CA VAL A 112 13.52 -1.21 -16.02
C VAL A 112 12.29 -1.81 -15.35
N PRO A 113 11.71 -1.16 -14.33
CA PRO A 113 10.50 -1.65 -13.67
C PRO A 113 9.33 -1.79 -14.64
N LEU A 114 8.84 -3.02 -14.75
CA LEU A 114 7.66 -3.36 -15.52
C LEU A 114 6.67 -4.07 -14.62
N ARG A 115 5.44 -3.59 -14.62
CA ARG A 115 4.37 -4.12 -13.79
C ARG A 115 4.19 -5.62 -13.99
N GLY A 116 4.15 -6.34 -12.88
CA GLY A 116 4.00 -7.79 -12.86
C GLY A 116 5.32 -8.55 -12.82
N ASP A 117 6.42 -7.92 -13.19
CA ASP A 117 7.73 -8.55 -13.21
C ASP A 117 8.34 -8.61 -11.80
N VAL A 118 9.16 -9.64 -11.57
CA VAL A 118 9.93 -9.79 -10.32
C VAL A 118 11.40 -10.02 -10.63
N VAL A 119 12.26 -9.39 -9.82
CA VAL A 119 13.69 -9.66 -9.80
C VAL A 119 14.01 -10.35 -8.49
N ILE A 120 14.60 -11.54 -8.58
CA ILE A 120 15.04 -12.33 -7.44
C ILE A 120 16.56 -12.42 -7.46
N TYR A 121 17.20 -12.06 -6.35
CA TYR A 121 18.65 -12.06 -6.22
C TYR A 121 19.09 -12.37 -4.79
N ARG A 122 20.31 -12.85 -4.65
CA ARG A 122 20.91 -13.16 -3.34
C ARG A 122 21.36 -11.89 -2.64
N ALA A 123 21.12 -11.81 -1.33
CA ALA A 123 21.60 -10.73 -0.47
C ALA A 123 23.11 -10.90 -0.14
N ASP A 124 23.97 -10.92 -1.15
CA ASP A 124 25.42 -11.03 -0.99
C ASP A 124 26.18 -9.98 -1.80
N ASN A 125 27.50 -9.92 -1.61
CA ASN A 125 28.37 -8.91 -2.21
C ASN A 125 28.46 -8.96 -3.75
N ARG A 126 27.84 -9.95 -4.41
CA ARG A 126 27.75 -10.03 -5.88
C ARG A 126 26.56 -9.26 -6.44
N ASN A 127 25.64 -8.83 -5.58
CA ASN A 127 24.43 -8.10 -5.94
C ASN A 127 24.38 -6.74 -5.26
N ILE A 128 25.49 -6.00 -5.27
CA ILE A 128 25.48 -4.58 -4.87
C ILE A 128 24.57 -3.83 -5.83
N HIS A 129 23.62 -3.06 -5.30
CA HIS A 129 22.58 -2.41 -6.08
C HIS A 129 22.17 -1.05 -5.51
N SER A 130 21.58 -0.23 -6.37
CA SER A 130 20.99 1.07 -6.05
C SER A 130 19.72 1.30 -6.84
N VAL A 131 18.88 2.21 -6.35
CA VAL A 131 17.73 2.74 -7.09
C VAL A 131 17.98 4.22 -7.29
N ASP A 132 17.83 4.70 -8.52
CA ASP A 132 17.92 6.13 -8.81
C ASP A 132 16.83 6.92 -8.08
N GLU A 133 17.01 8.22 -7.94
CA GLU A 133 15.97 9.08 -7.39
C GLU A 133 14.71 9.04 -8.27
N ILE A 134 13.54 9.01 -7.63
CA ILE A 134 12.25 9.13 -8.31
C ILE A 134 12.01 10.62 -8.54
N ILE A 135 11.78 11.00 -9.80
CA ILE A 135 11.68 12.40 -10.21
C ILE A 135 10.21 12.85 -10.23
N ASP A 136 9.31 11.96 -10.66
CA ASP A 136 7.88 12.24 -10.79
C ASP A 136 7.06 10.96 -10.57
N GLY A 137 5.91 11.09 -9.92
CA GLY A 137 5.03 9.97 -9.57
C GLY A 137 5.58 9.07 -8.45
N GLU A 138 4.95 7.90 -8.31
CA GLU A 138 5.22 6.96 -7.22
C GLU A 138 5.67 5.61 -7.78
N ARG A 139 6.88 5.14 -7.43
CA ARG A 139 7.36 3.80 -7.79
C ARG A 139 6.91 2.76 -6.77
N LEU A 140 6.13 1.78 -7.19
CA LEU A 140 5.52 0.79 -6.30
C LEU A 140 6.16 -0.59 -6.44
N THR A 141 6.64 -1.12 -5.32
CA THR A 141 7.23 -2.47 -5.25
C THR A 141 6.80 -3.23 -4.02
N LEU A 142 6.57 -4.53 -4.18
CA LEU A 142 6.56 -5.49 -3.08
C LEU A 142 7.97 -6.08 -2.94
N ALA A 143 8.63 -5.77 -1.83
CA ALA A 143 9.92 -6.36 -1.48
C ALA A 143 9.72 -7.50 -0.48
N LEU A 144 10.28 -8.66 -0.80
CA LEU A 144 10.21 -9.87 0.00
C LEU A 144 11.63 -10.32 0.35
N TRP A 145 11.81 -10.76 1.58
CA TRP A 145 13.04 -11.41 2.05
C TRP A 145 12.67 -12.80 2.54
N PHE A 146 13.41 -13.80 2.10
CA PHE A 146 13.20 -15.17 2.52
C PHE A 146 14.55 -15.84 2.77
N SER A 147 14.60 -16.65 3.82
CA SER A 147 15.78 -17.39 4.26
C SER A 147 15.35 -18.76 4.76
N ARG A 148 16.27 -19.73 4.68
CA ARG A 148 16.10 -21.05 5.30
C ARG A 148 16.51 -21.06 6.78
N GLU A 149 17.16 -20.00 7.24
CA GLU A 149 17.55 -19.84 8.63
C GLU A 149 16.33 -19.40 9.45
N SER A 150 15.81 -20.31 10.27
CA SER A 150 14.62 -20.06 11.09
C SER A 150 14.78 -18.92 12.11
N SER A 151 16.01 -18.53 12.45
CA SER A 151 16.28 -17.36 13.29
C SER A 151 15.90 -16.02 12.64
N HIS A 152 15.71 -16.02 11.32
CA HIS A 152 15.27 -14.85 10.54
C HIS A 152 13.79 -14.90 10.17
N ASP A 153 13.04 -15.89 10.68
CA ASP A 153 11.61 -15.97 10.46
C ASP A 153 10.86 -14.92 11.30
N GLU A 154 10.04 -14.12 10.62
CA GLU A 154 9.23 -13.07 11.25
C GLU A 154 7.78 -13.55 11.48
N ASP A 155 7.39 -14.73 10.99
CA ASP A 155 6.01 -15.22 11.07
C ASP A 155 5.54 -15.41 12.49
N ALA A 156 6.35 -16.02 13.35
CA ALA A 156 6.03 -16.20 14.75
C ALA A 156 5.71 -14.87 15.45
N LYS A 157 6.44 -13.79 15.11
CA LYS A 157 6.19 -12.45 15.66
C LYS A 157 4.88 -11.85 15.13
N LEU A 158 4.59 -12.00 13.84
CA LEU A 158 3.34 -11.55 13.23
C LEU A 158 2.13 -12.30 13.82
N ILE A 159 2.24 -13.61 14.01
CA ILE A 159 1.20 -14.45 14.62
C ILE A 159 0.96 -14.05 16.07
N SER A 160 2.02 -13.76 16.84
CA SER A 160 1.91 -13.26 18.21
C SER A 160 1.16 -11.92 18.26
N LEU A 161 1.59 -10.94 17.44
CA LEU A 161 0.99 -9.61 17.36
C LEU A 161 -0.50 -9.68 16.97
N PHE A 162 -0.84 -10.52 15.98
CA PHE A 162 -2.22 -10.71 15.55
C PHE A 162 -3.06 -11.38 16.64
N SER A 163 -2.50 -12.36 17.35
CA SER A 163 -3.18 -13.04 18.46
C SER A 163 -3.53 -12.08 19.60
N GLU A 164 -2.62 -11.19 19.97
CA GLU A 164 -2.88 -10.15 20.97
C GLU A 164 -4.01 -9.22 20.51
N ARG A 165 -3.96 -8.74 19.25
CA ARG A 165 -4.99 -7.85 18.69
C ARG A 165 -6.39 -8.47 18.64
N THR A 166 -6.51 -9.73 18.22
CA THR A 166 -7.81 -10.43 18.13
C THR A 166 -8.49 -10.61 19.50
N LEU A 167 -7.75 -10.59 20.59
CA LEU A 167 -8.32 -10.61 21.95
C LEU A 167 -8.96 -9.27 22.36
N HIS A 168 -8.59 -8.17 21.69
CA HIS A 168 -8.94 -6.81 22.10
C HIS A 168 -9.90 -6.09 21.14
N SER A 169 -10.05 -6.55 19.91
CA SER A 169 -10.91 -5.91 18.90
C SER A 169 -11.80 -6.93 18.17
N ASN A 170 -13.12 -6.79 18.34
CA ASN A 170 -14.12 -7.48 17.51
C ASN A 170 -14.42 -6.71 16.21
N LYS A 171 -13.68 -5.64 15.93
CA LYS A 171 -13.89 -4.77 14.76
C LYS A 171 -12.70 -4.94 13.82
N TRP A 172 -12.99 -5.03 12.54
CA TRP A 172 -12.07 -5.19 11.40
C TRP A 172 -11.89 -3.85 10.65
N LEU A 173 -12.41 -2.77 11.26
CA LEU A 173 -12.27 -1.40 10.77
C LEU A 173 -10.89 -0.86 11.16
N PRO A 174 -10.24 -0.09 10.27
CA PRO A 174 -8.88 0.36 10.49
C PRO A 174 -8.79 1.42 11.59
N LEU A 175 -7.60 1.51 12.20
CA LEU A 175 -7.21 2.54 13.15
C LEU A 175 -5.92 3.20 12.68
N PRO A 176 -5.88 4.53 12.50
CA PRO A 176 -4.67 5.25 12.17
C PRO A 176 -3.51 4.97 13.13
N ALA A 177 -2.30 4.99 12.60
CA ALA A 177 -1.07 5.05 13.40
C ALA A 177 -0.82 6.47 13.95
N SER A 178 0.33 6.68 14.60
CA SER A 178 0.77 8.02 15.02
C SER A 178 0.83 8.98 13.83
N SER A 179 0.47 10.25 14.04
CA SER A 179 0.54 11.31 13.03
C SER A 179 1.96 11.48 12.45
N ASP A 180 3.00 11.25 13.26
CA ASP A 180 4.40 11.25 12.83
C ASP A 180 4.69 10.24 11.72
N MET A 181 3.94 9.13 11.68
CA MET A 181 4.09 8.12 10.63
C MET A 181 3.44 8.53 9.31
N TYR A 182 2.56 9.53 9.30
CA TYR A 182 1.86 9.99 8.11
C TYR A 182 2.37 11.31 7.57
N TRP A 183 3.10 12.10 8.37
CA TRP A 183 3.62 13.39 7.94
C TRP A 183 4.86 13.26 7.04
N PHE A 184 4.69 13.52 5.75
CA PHE A 184 5.76 13.49 4.76
C PHE A 184 6.33 14.89 4.47
N SER A 185 7.66 14.98 4.39
CA SER A 185 8.41 16.16 3.98
C SER A 185 9.73 15.76 3.31
N LEU A 186 10.16 16.54 2.32
CA LEU A 186 11.45 16.38 1.61
C LEU A 186 12.65 16.77 2.49
N ASP A 187 12.47 17.75 3.38
CA ASP A 187 13.55 18.29 4.22
C ASP A 187 13.18 18.16 5.71
N GLN A 188 13.57 17.04 6.30
CA GLN A 188 13.36 16.75 7.72
C GLN A 188 14.12 17.71 8.66
N SER A 189 14.96 18.62 8.13
CA SER A 189 15.83 19.51 8.91
C SER A 189 15.38 20.97 9.00
N SER A 190 14.34 21.36 8.25
CA SER A 190 13.87 22.75 8.23
C SER A 190 12.79 23.04 9.29
N GLU A 191 12.88 24.19 9.97
CA GLU A 191 11.88 24.65 10.96
C GLU A 191 10.52 24.96 10.31
N ASP A 192 10.52 25.24 9.00
CA ASP A 192 9.31 25.37 8.20
C ASP A 192 8.86 23.97 7.80
N HIS A 193 8.01 23.34 8.61
CA HIS A 193 7.40 22.03 8.36
C HIS A 193 6.52 22.00 7.07
N LEU A 194 7.09 22.27 5.90
CA LEU A 194 6.49 22.13 4.59
C LEU A 194 6.38 20.64 4.30
N GLY A 195 5.17 20.19 4.00
CA GLY A 195 4.85 18.78 3.91
C GLY A 195 3.36 18.54 3.90
N PHE A 196 2.98 17.28 4.06
CA PHE A 196 1.59 16.87 4.10
C PHE A 196 1.38 15.57 4.86
N ASP A 197 0.15 15.35 5.30
CA ASP A 197 -0.33 14.05 5.75
C ASP A 197 -0.65 13.16 4.53
N ILE A 198 -0.08 11.95 4.49
CA ILE A 198 -0.24 11.01 3.37
C ILE A 198 -1.71 10.67 3.12
N CYS A 199 -2.51 10.44 4.16
CA CYS A 199 -3.90 10.03 3.99
C CYS A 199 -4.72 11.16 3.38
N TRP A 200 -4.54 12.37 3.89
CA TRP A 200 -5.19 13.58 3.37
C TRP A 200 -4.78 13.85 1.93
N ALA A 201 -3.48 13.86 1.65
CA ALA A 201 -2.94 14.17 0.34
C ALA A 201 -3.41 13.18 -0.74
N ARG A 202 -3.48 11.88 -0.44
CA ARG A 202 -4.01 10.88 -1.38
C ARG A 202 -5.49 11.09 -1.68
N LEU A 203 -6.31 11.41 -0.68
CA LEU A 203 -7.72 11.74 -0.89
C LEU A 203 -7.85 13.02 -1.74
N HIS A 204 -7.06 14.05 -1.42
CA HIS A 204 -7.08 15.33 -2.11
C HIS A 204 -6.74 15.21 -3.60
N VAL A 205 -5.66 14.51 -3.95
CA VAL A 205 -5.22 14.32 -5.35
C VAL A 205 -6.25 13.56 -6.18
N ILE A 206 -7.03 12.68 -5.56
CA ILE A 206 -8.14 11.95 -6.21
C ILE A 206 -9.41 12.83 -6.33
N GLY A 207 -9.41 14.00 -5.70
CA GLY A 207 -10.48 14.99 -5.72
C GLY A 207 -11.50 14.83 -4.60
N PHE A 208 -11.14 14.20 -3.49
CA PHE A 208 -11.96 14.16 -2.28
C PHE A 208 -11.43 15.13 -1.22
N ASP A 209 -12.36 15.81 -0.58
CA ASP A 209 -12.12 16.61 0.61
C ASP A 209 -12.73 15.92 1.83
N ILE A 210 -12.30 16.32 3.02
CA ILE A 210 -12.67 15.69 4.28
C ILE A 210 -13.30 16.72 5.20
N LEU A 211 -14.40 16.34 5.85
CA LEU A 211 -15.06 17.12 6.89
C LEU A 211 -15.17 16.30 8.17
N TYR A 212 -14.75 16.87 9.29
CA TYR A 212 -14.97 16.30 10.63
C TYR A 212 -16.35 16.68 11.18
N ALA A 213 -16.97 15.80 11.97
CA ALA A 213 -18.30 16.05 12.55
C ALA A 213 -18.32 17.32 13.43
N GLU A 214 -17.36 17.47 14.33
CA GLU A 214 -17.22 18.66 15.18
C GLU A 214 -16.34 19.73 14.51
N ASP A 215 -16.58 21.01 14.83
CA ASP A 215 -15.71 22.09 14.38
C ASP A 215 -14.36 22.03 15.10
N LYS A 216 -13.45 21.25 14.52
CA LYS A 216 -12.07 21.10 14.95
C LYS A 216 -11.11 21.99 14.18
N SER A 217 -11.59 23.07 13.54
CA SER A 217 -10.72 24.01 12.81
C SER A 217 -9.64 24.67 13.70
N CYS A 218 -9.86 24.70 15.01
CA CYS A 218 -8.90 25.16 16.03
C CYS A 218 -8.10 24.04 16.70
N CYS A 219 -8.25 22.78 16.30
CA CYS A 219 -7.53 21.67 16.90
C CYS A 219 -6.06 21.71 16.43
N SER A 220 -5.15 21.83 17.38
CA SER A 220 -3.70 21.85 17.11
C SER A 220 -3.09 20.45 17.05
N ASP A 221 -3.79 19.41 17.51
CA ASP A 221 -3.29 18.04 17.53
C ASP A 221 -3.86 17.22 16.35
N ILE A 222 -3.02 17.07 15.32
CA ILE A 222 -3.31 16.24 14.16
C ILE A 222 -3.61 14.79 14.59
N SER A 223 -2.96 14.29 15.63
CA SER A 223 -3.10 12.90 16.08
C SER A 223 -4.51 12.58 16.57
N GLU A 224 -5.13 13.52 17.30
CA GLU A 224 -6.52 13.40 17.73
C GLU A 224 -7.45 13.42 16.51
N LEU A 225 -7.23 14.35 15.58
CA LEU A 225 -8.03 14.48 14.36
C LEU A 225 -8.03 13.22 13.49
N LEU A 226 -6.90 12.53 13.36
CA LEU A 226 -6.84 11.33 12.53
C LEU A 226 -7.82 10.25 13.00
N MET A 227 -8.09 10.17 14.30
CA MET A 227 -8.98 9.18 14.92
C MET A 227 -10.46 9.55 14.86
N GLU A 228 -10.77 10.83 14.59
CA GLU A 228 -12.14 11.33 14.59
C GLU A 228 -12.93 10.85 13.38
N PRO A 229 -14.25 10.67 13.52
CA PRO A 229 -15.11 10.36 12.39
C PRO A 229 -15.10 11.47 11.33
N VAL A 230 -15.18 11.04 10.06
CA VAL A 230 -15.10 11.93 8.89
C VAL A 230 -16.19 11.67 7.88
N GLN A 231 -16.58 12.72 7.15
CA GLN A 231 -17.38 12.63 5.94
C GLN A 231 -16.54 13.04 4.73
N LEU A 232 -16.87 12.46 3.58
CA LEU A 232 -16.25 12.79 2.32
C LEU A 232 -17.05 13.87 1.59
N ALA A 233 -16.33 14.83 1.02
CA ALA A 233 -16.86 15.84 0.12
C ALA A 233 -16.15 15.75 -1.23
N ARG A 234 -16.84 16.21 -2.28
CA ARG A 234 -16.28 16.35 -3.63
C ARG A 234 -16.93 17.54 -4.30
N GLY A 235 -16.13 18.55 -4.67
CA GLY A 235 -16.67 19.81 -5.17
C GLY A 235 -17.58 20.49 -4.13
N ASN A 236 -18.84 20.73 -4.49
CA ASN A 236 -19.84 21.33 -3.58
C ASN A 236 -20.77 20.30 -2.91
N GLU A 237 -20.46 19.02 -3.04
CA GLU A 237 -21.29 17.92 -2.56
C GLU A 237 -20.66 17.26 -1.34
N LEU A 238 -21.49 16.93 -0.35
CA LEU A 238 -21.16 16.23 0.87
C LEU A 238 -21.90 14.89 0.91
N PHE A 239 -21.16 13.83 1.19
CA PHE A 239 -21.71 12.49 1.29
C PHE A 239 -22.31 12.25 2.69
N ASP A 240 -23.59 11.88 2.77
CA ASP A 240 -24.32 11.64 4.03
C ASP A 240 -24.00 10.25 4.62
N LYS A 241 -22.71 9.89 4.66
CA LYS A 241 -22.20 8.75 5.42
C LYS A 241 -20.90 9.14 6.09
N GLU A 242 -20.82 8.78 7.36
CA GLU A 242 -19.64 8.97 8.19
C GLU A 242 -18.77 7.72 8.15
N PHE A 243 -17.47 7.93 8.05
CA PHE A 243 -16.43 6.93 8.18
C PHE A 243 -15.80 7.07 9.56
N ILE A 244 -15.48 5.94 10.20
CA ILE A 244 -14.95 5.92 11.57
C ILE A 244 -13.66 6.75 11.76
N ASN A 245 -12.86 6.92 10.71
CA ASN A 245 -11.68 7.77 10.67
C ASN A 245 -11.20 7.98 9.22
N ILE A 246 -10.17 8.81 9.05
CA ILE A 246 -9.56 9.11 7.75
C ILE A 246 -9.00 7.87 7.04
N LEU A 247 -8.43 6.92 7.78
CA LEU A 247 -7.84 5.71 7.20
C LEU A 247 -8.94 4.80 6.60
N HIS A 248 -10.09 4.69 7.28
CA HIS A 248 -11.26 3.99 6.75
C HIS A 248 -11.79 4.65 5.47
N ALA A 249 -11.89 5.98 5.45
CA ALA A 249 -12.32 6.71 4.27
C ALA A 249 -11.35 6.50 3.09
N LEU A 250 -10.03 6.57 3.35
CA LEU A 250 -9.00 6.32 2.34
C LEU A 250 -9.07 4.90 1.78
N GLN A 251 -9.19 3.87 2.64
CA GLN A 251 -9.31 2.48 2.20
C GLN A 251 -10.51 2.28 1.26
N VAL A 252 -11.66 2.88 1.57
CA VAL A 252 -12.84 2.78 0.71
C VAL A 252 -12.64 3.53 -0.62
N VAL A 253 -12.06 4.73 -0.59
CA VAL A 253 -11.80 5.52 -1.81
C VAL A 253 -10.81 4.82 -2.74
N GLN A 254 -9.72 4.28 -2.19
CA GLN A 254 -8.75 3.53 -2.99
C GLN A 254 -9.34 2.23 -3.53
N TYR A 255 -10.21 1.56 -2.77
CA TYR A 255 -10.94 0.39 -3.27
C TYR A 255 -11.89 0.75 -4.42
N TYR A 256 -12.57 1.90 -4.35
CA TYR A 256 -13.34 2.44 -5.48
C TYR A 256 -12.47 2.69 -6.70
N CYS A 257 -11.27 3.26 -6.52
CA CYS A 257 -10.33 3.46 -7.61
C CYS A 257 -9.88 2.14 -8.25
N TRP A 258 -9.62 1.11 -7.44
CA TRP A 258 -9.29 -0.22 -7.95
C TRP A 258 -10.46 -0.87 -8.69
N LYS A 259 -11.67 -0.80 -8.14
CA LYS A 259 -12.86 -1.50 -8.63
C LYS A 259 -13.70 -0.70 -9.62
N ALA A 260 -13.18 0.42 -10.11
CA ALA A 260 -13.85 1.35 -11.01
C ALA A 260 -14.64 0.69 -12.14
N SER A 261 -13.99 -0.18 -12.91
CA SER A 261 -14.59 -0.86 -14.05
C SER A 261 -15.69 -1.85 -13.66
N GLU A 262 -15.55 -2.51 -12.51
CA GLU A 262 -16.56 -3.43 -11.98
C GLU A 262 -17.80 -2.64 -11.49
N VAL A 263 -17.55 -1.50 -10.84
CA VAL A 263 -18.59 -0.61 -10.35
C VAL A 263 -19.34 0.05 -11.50
N GLU A 264 -18.65 0.45 -12.58
CA GLU A 264 -19.29 0.99 -13.79
C GLU A 264 -20.20 -0.02 -14.49
N ALA A 265 -19.83 -1.30 -14.48
CA ALA A 265 -20.64 -2.37 -15.07
C ALA A 265 -21.86 -2.76 -14.23
N THR A 266 -21.88 -2.37 -12.95
CA THR A 266 -22.96 -2.75 -12.03
C THR A 266 -24.20 -1.89 -12.28
N LYS A 267 -25.35 -2.54 -12.54
CA LYS A 267 -26.65 -1.85 -12.55
C LYS A 267 -27.08 -1.63 -11.09
N VAL A 268 -26.72 -0.47 -10.55
CA VAL A 268 -26.98 -0.14 -9.16
C VAL A 268 -28.46 0.27 -9.00
N GLU A 269 -29.31 -0.63 -8.48
CA GLU A 269 -30.66 -0.33 -7.96
C GLU A 269 -30.59 0.05 -6.47
N VAL A 270 -29.64 0.92 -6.09
CA VAL A 270 -29.48 1.33 -4.68
C VAL A 270 -30.33 2.57 -4.42
N GLU A 271 -30.92 2.63 -3.22
CA GLU A 271 -31.51 3.84 -2.64
C GLU A 271 -30.55 5.01 -2.88
N THR A 272 -31.01 6.03 -3.61
CA THR A 272 -30.23 7.22 -3.93
C THR A 272 -29.50 7.69 -2.69
N SER A 273 -28.17 7.63 -2.74
CA SER A 273 -27.35 8.04 -1.61
C SER A 273 -27.67 9.49 -1.29
N LYS A 274 -27.90 9.80 -0.02
CA LYS A 274 -28.21 11.16 0.39
C LYS A 274 -26.94 11.99 0.20
N VAL A 275 -26.98 12.88 -0.78
CA VAL A 275 -25.92 13.84 -1.07
C VAL A 275 -26.46 15.21 -0.69
N LEU A 276 -25.69 15.94 0.11
CA LEU A 276 -26.04 17.26 0.60
C LEU A 276 -25.18 18.30 -0.09
N LEU A 277 -25.69 19.52 -0.27
CA LEU A 277 -24.85 20.64 -0.68
C LEU A 277 -24.07 21.15 0.53
N LEU A 278 -22.78 21.44 0.31
CA LEU A 278 -21.96 22.09 1.31
C LEU A 278 -22.47 23.51 1.58
N SER A 279 -22.59 23.85 2.86
CA SER A 279 -22.76 25.23 3.31
C SER A 279 -21.44 26.01 3.20
N GLU A 280 -21.51 27.34 3.11
CA GLU A 280 -20.32 28.22 3.10
C GLU A 280 -19.42 27.97 4.32
N PHE A 281 -20.03 27.69 5.49
CA PHE A 281 -19.30 27.37 6.72
C PHE A 281 -18.50 26.07 6.58
N GLN A 282 -19.08 25.02 5.97
CA GLN A 282 -18.37 23.75 5.74
C GLN A 282 -17.25 23.91 4.70
N GLN A 283 -17.47 24.69 3.64
CA GLN A 283 -16.42 25.00 2.66
C GLN A 283 -15.23 25.73 3.32
N HIS A 284 -15.51 26.69 4.20
CA HIS A 284 -14.46 27.37 4.96
C HIS A 284 -13.69 26.37 5.84
N ARG A 285 -14.39 25.46 6.55
CA ARG A 285 -13.76 24.43 7.38
C ARG A 285 -12.84 23.51 6.57
N ILE A 286 -13.29 23.03 5.41
CA ILE A 286 -12.47 22.24 4.49
C ILE A 286 -11.21 23.02 4.09
N SER A 287 -11.35 24.30 3.73
CA SER A 287 -10.21 25.15 3.38
C SER A 287 -9.23 25.31 4.54
N SER A 288 -9.71 25.47 5.78
CA SER A 288 -8.84 25.56 6.97
C SER A 288 -8.09 24.24 7.22
N LEU A 289 -8.78 23.10 7.13
CA LEU A 289 -8.16 21.79 7.30
C LEU A 289 -7.12 21.52 6.21
N LYS A 290 -7.38 21.94 4.97
CA LYS A 290 -6.40 21.83 3.87
C LYS A 290 -5.08 22.52 4.23
N THR A 291 -5.12 23.71 4.84
CA THR A 291 -3.89 24.41 5.28
C THR A 291 -3.15 23.73 6.43
N LEU A 292 -3.85 22.88 7.20
CA LEU A 292 -3.26 22.11 8.29
C LEU A 292 -2.56 20.84 7.78
N PHE A 293 -3.24 20.07 6.93
CA PHE A 293 -2.79 18.75 6.47
C PHE A 293 -2.01 18.75 5.15
N LEU A 294 -2.08 19.83 4.36
CA LEU A 294 -1.50 19.92 3.02
C LEU A 294 -0.80 21.26 2.85
N LYS A 295 0.32 21.44 3.59
CA LYS A 295 1.12 22.67 3.55
C LYS A 295 1.88 22.82 2.23
N ASP A 296 2.19 21.71 1.57
CA ASP A 296 2.78 21.69 0.23
C ASP A 296 1.90 20.88 -0.76
N ASN A 297 0.95 21.59 -1.38
CA ASN A 297 0.06 21.00 -2.39
C ASN A 297 0.80 20.61 -3.66
N HIS A 298 1.84 21.35 -4.05
CA HIS A 298 2.60 21.04 -5.26
C HIS A 298 3.35 19.73 -5.08
N LEU A 299 3.99 19.55 -3.93
CA LEU A 299 4.68 18.30 -3.61
C LEU A 299 3.73 17.10 -3.61
N ALA A 300 2.55 17.23 -3.00
CA ALA A 300 1.56 16.14 -3.00
C ALA A 300 1.13 15.75 -4.42
N GLU A 301 0.93 16.73 -5.30
CA GLU A 301 0.60 16.48 -6.70
C GLU A 301 1.78 15.81 -7.43
N THR A 302 3.01 16.28 -7.27
CA THR A 302 4.19 15.64 -7.89
C THR A 302 4.38 14.19 -7.42
N VAL A 303 4.12 13.92 -6.14
CA VAL A 303 4.36 12.59 -5.55
C VAL A 303 3.23 11.61 -5.89
N PHE A 304 1.96 12.02 -5.80
CA PHE A 304 0.83 11.09 -5.92
C PHE A 304 0.09 11.14 -7.26
N ARG A 305 0.30 12.16 -8.09
CA ARG A 305 -0.26 12.17 -9.44
C ARG A 305 0.55 11.23 -10.33
N ARG A 306 -0.13 10.52 -11.24
CA ARG A 306 0.55 9.72 -12.26
C ARG A 306 1.31 10.62 -13.24
N ALA A 307 2.47 10.15 -13.69
CA ALA A 307 3.27 10.83 -14.71
C ALA A 307 2.54 10.96 -16.06
N THR A 308 1.64 10.02 -16.40
CA THR A 308 0.81 10.09 -17.62
C THR A 308 -0.69 10.24 -17.31
N PRO A 309 -1.42 11.14 -18.00
CA PRO A 309 -2.81 11.49 -17.69
C PRO A 309 -3.88 10.46 -18.12
N THR A 310 -3.49 9.29 -18.63
CA THR A 310 -4.40 8.40 -19.40
C THR A 310 -5.51 7.72 -18.58
N CYS A 311 -5.44 7.70 -17.25
CA CYS A 311 -6.43 7.01 -16.39
C CYS A 311 -7.08 7.89 -15.31
N SER A 312 -6.47 9.00 -14.88
CA SER A 312 -7.05 9.86 -13.83
C SER A 312 -8.12 10.83 -14.37
N GLU A 313 -8.06 11.19 -15.65
CA GLU A 313 -9.08 12.04 -16.29
C GLU A 313 -10.43 11.31 -16.44
N SER A 314 -10.45 9.99 -16.63
CA SER A 314 -11.70 9.23 -16.74
C SER A 314 -12.49 9.25 -15.43
N MET A 315 -11.81 9.08 -14.29
CA MET A 315 -12.40 9.16 -12.94
C MET A 315 -12.90 10.55 -12.56
N GLN A 316 -12.19 11.60 -12.98
CA GLN A 316 -12.65 12.97 -12.74
C GLN A 316 -13.89 13.32 -13.56
N GLN A 317 -14.10 12.68 -14.72
CA GLN A 317 -15.23 12.97 -15.62
C GLN A 317 -16.48 12.08 -15.38
N SER A 318 -16.37 10.92 -14.72
CA SER A 318 -17.48 9.95 -14.57
C SER A 318 -17.94 9.62 -13.14
N PHE A 319 -17.44 10.33 -12.12
CA PHE A 319 -17.77 10.04 -10.71
C PHE A 319 -19.28 10.13 -10.40
N ASP A 320 -19.77 9.20 -9.58
CA ASP A 320 -21.18 9.09 -9.15
C ASP A 320 -21.24 8.61 -7.69
N TRP A 321 -21.88 9.40 -6.82
CA TRP A 321 -22.07 9.07 -5.40
C TRP A 321 -22.86 7.79 -5.15
N THR A 322 -23.80 7.45 -6.03
CA THR A 322 -24.60 6.21 -5.92
C THR A 322 -23.72 4.99 -6.15
N LYS A 323 -22.84 5.06 -7.15
CA LYS A 323 -21.84 4.03 -7.42
C LYS A 323 -20.84 3.92 -6.27
N PHE A 324 -20.34 5.06 -5.79
CA PHE A 324 -19.43 5.09 -4.65
C PHE A 324 -20.06 4.48 -3.39
N ALA A 325 -21.33 4.76 -3.10
CA ALA A 325 -22.04 4.18 -1.97
C ALA A 325 -22.16 2.65 -2.06
N ALA A 326 -22.44 2.11 -3.25
CA ALA A 326 -22.45 0.67 -3.50
C ALA A 326 -21.06 0.04 -3.23
N THR A 327 -20.00 0.76 -3.56
CA THR A 327 -18.62 0.31 -3.31
C THR A 327 -18.30 0.15 -1.84
N ILE A 328 -18.96 0.86 -0.93
CA ILE A 328 -18.74 0.69 0.51
C ILE A 328 -19.14 -0.72 0.94
N ALA A 329 -20.31 -1.20 0.48
CA ALA A 329 -20.73 -2.57 0.74
C ALA A 329 -19.80 -3.60 0.08
N MET A 330 -19.27 -3.31 -1.11
CA MET A 330 -18.30 -4.17 -1.78
C MET A 330 -16.97 -4.26 -1.00
N TRP A 331 -16.47 -3.13 -0.49
CA TRP A 331 -15.26 -3.09 0.35
C TRP A 331 -15.48 -3.84 1.67
N GLU A 332 -16.63 -3.63 2.32
CA GLU A 332 -17.03 -4.38 3.51
C GLU A 332 -17.16 -5.89 3.21
N GLY A 333 -17.65 -6.28 2.03
CA GLY A 333 -17.63 -7.69 1.61
C GLY A 333 -16.21 -8.23 1.52
N TYR A 334 -15.36 -7.56 0.75
CA TYR A 334 -13.96 -7.93 0.52
C TYR A 334 -13.15 -8.06 1.82
N ALA A 335 -13.21 -7.05 2.69
CA ALA A 335 -12.44 -7.05 3.93
C ALA A 335 -12.92 -8.13 4.91
N ARG A 336 -14.22 -8.48 4.88
CA ARG A 336 -14.80 -9.56 5.70
C ARG A 336 -14.32 -10.92 5.23
N ASP A 337 -14.42 -11.18 3.92
CA ASP A 337 -13.98 -12.45 3.33
C ASP A 337 -12.49 -12.69 3.62
N CYS A 338 -11.67 -11.66 3.45
CA CYS A 338 -10.25 -11.71 3.77
C CYS A 338 -10.00 -11.98 5.26
N TYR A 339 -10.72 -11.30 6.16
CA TYR A 339 -10.59 -11.49 7.60
C TYR A 339 -11.02 -12.88 8.06
N GLU A 340 -12.13 -13.40 7.53
CA GLU A 340 -12.59 -14.76 7.80
C GLU A 340 -11.57 -15.81 7.35
N GLY A 341 -10.93 -15.60 6.18
CA GLY A 341 -9.84 -16.44 5.72
C GLY A 341 -8.67 -16.52 6.71
N ILE A 342 -8.31 -15.39 7.33
CA ILE A 342 -7.29 -15.34 8.37
C ILE A 342 -7.75 -16.10 9.62
N LEU A 343 -8.98 -15.86 10.10
CA LEU A 343 -9.49 -16.53 11.29
C LEU A 343 -9.53 -18.06 11.14
N ARG A 344 -9.86 -18.56 9.95
CA ARG A 344 -9.83 -20.00 9.63
C ARG A 344 -8.40 -20.55 9.60
N SER A 345 -7.44 -19.76 9.14
CA SER A 345 -6.04 -20.18 9.00
C SER A 345 -5.24 -20.05 10.32
N LEU A 346 -5.65 -19.15 11.21
CA LEU A 346 -4.93 -18.80 12.43
C LEU A 346 -4.60 -19.99 13.34
N PRO A 347 -5.49 -20.97 13.59
CA PRO A 347 -5.15 -22.13 14.41
C PRO A 347 -3.98 -22.94 13.84
N TYR A 348 -3.91 -23.09 12.51
CA TYR A 348 -2.83 -23.79 11.82
C TYR A 348 -1.53 -23.00 11.90
N TRP A 349 -1.60 -21.69 11.65
CA TRP A 349 -0.43 -20.80 11.76
C TRP A 349 0.14 -20.81 13.18
N LYS A 350 -0.71 -20.83 14.22
CA LYS A 350 -0.26 -20.94 15.62
C LYS A 350 0.47 -22.24 15.92
N VAL A 351 -0.01 -23.37 15.40
CA VAL A 351 0.62 -24.68 15.65
C VAL A 351 1.95 -24.81 14.92
N GLN A 352 2.05 -24.24 13.72
CA GLN A 352 3.23 -24.35 12.86
C GLN A 352 4.20 -23.17 12.99
N GLU A 353 3.84 -22.14 13.75
CA GLU A 353 4.55 -20.86 13.89
C GLU A 353 4.90 -20.18 12.56
N SER A 354 4.12 -20.45 11.49
CA SER A 354 4.38 -19.99 10.13
C SER A 354 3.09 -19.55 9.42
N ILE A 355 3.18 -18.51 8.58
CA ILE A 355 2.07 -17.98 7.78
C ILE A 355 2.17 -18.54 6.36
N PHE A 356 1.26 -19.47 6.04
CA PHE A 356 1.19 -20.10 4.73
C PHE A 356 -0.26 -20.30 4.29
N LYS A 357 -0.45 -20.61 3.01
CA LYS A 357 -1.79 -20.90 2.49
C LYS A 357 -2.30 -22.21 3.06
N VAL A 358 -3.42 -22.17 3.79
CA VAL A 358 -4.10 -23.37 4.29
C VAL A 358 -5.13 -23.83 3.25
N SER A 359 -5.06 -25.09 2.83
CA SER A 359 -6.10 -25.71 2.00
C SER A 359 -7.20 -26.26 2.92
N PHE A 360 -8.44 -25.91 2.63
CA PHE A 360 -9.61 -26.39 3.37
C PHE A 360 -10.42 -27.44 2.60
N ASP A 361 -9.99 -27.79 1.37
CA ASP A 361 -10.69 -28.72 0.48
C ASP A 361 -10.50 -30.21 0.85
N GLU A 362 -9.76 -30.50 1.93
CA GLU A 362 -9.47 -31.87 2.41
C GLU A 362 -10.01 -32.17 3.82
N MET A 363 -10.97 -31.37 4.33
CA MET A 363 -11.53 -31.55 5.68
C MET A 363 -12.95 -32.09 5.71
#